data_AF-A0A9L0SEX1-F1
#
_entry.id   AF-A0A9L0SEX1-F1
#
_cell.length_a   1.000
_cell.length_b   1.000
_cell.length_c   1.000
_cell.angle_alpha   90.00
_cell.angle_beta   90.00
_cell.angle_gamma   90.00
#
_symmetry.space_group_name_H-M   'P 1'
#
loop_
_entity.id
_entity.type
_entity.pdbx_description
1 polymer ?
#
loop_
_entity_poly.entity_id
_entity_poly.type
_entity_poly.pdbx_seq_one_letter_code
_entity_poly.pdbx_strand_id
1 'polypeptide(L)'
;MQHEAAVQGGEAVPACGTVTVPPAQAAGAEAQQAAEMPGSSRHLMCFNSWPSQPRWEAAVIISTFHENTEAQRLGQSCPGSHSVSTPTASPAARPTELLTLTPWLAPIVSEGTFNAELLQHIYQPLNLTIGLTVFAVGKYTHFVQHFLESAELFFMHGYRVCYYVFTDDPTAIPQVPLGPGRRLGIIPIQRHSRWEEISTRRMEIISQHIAKRAHREVDYLFCVDVDMVFRNPWGPETLGDLVAAIHPGYYAVPRQQFPYERRHVSTAFVADGEGDFYYGGAVFGGRVANVYEFTRGCHMAILADKANGIMAAWQEESHLNRRFISHKPSKVLSPEYLWDDRKRQPPSLKLIRFSTLDKDTSWLRS
;
A
#
# COMPACT_ATOMS: atom_id res chain seq x y z
N MET A 1 -0.13 -58.62 0.61
CA MET A 1 0.82 -59.18 1.58
C MET A 1 1.46 -58.01 2.30
N GLN A 2 0.80 -57.32 3.24
CA GLN A 2 0.32 -57.79 4.54
C GLN A 2 1.40 -58.56 5.31
N HIS A 3 1.97 -57.89 6.31
CA HIS A 3 2.46 -58.53 7.52
C HIS A 3 1.89 -57.75 8.70
N GLU A 4 0.86 -58.35 9.32
CA GLU A 4 0.42 -58.08 10.68
C GLU A 4 1.43 -58.66 11.67
N ALA A 5 1.65 -57.96 12.78
CA ALA A 5 1.94 -58.57 14.06
C ALA A 5 1.26 -57.70 15.14
N ALA A 6 0.29 -58.30 15.79
CA ALA A 6 -0.55 -57.72 16.83
C ALA A 6 -0.08 -58.22 18.21
N VAL A 7 -0.07 -57.30 19.20
CA VAL A 7 -0.63 -57.46 20.57
C VAL A 7 0.15 -58.40 21.52
N GLN A 8 0.35 -58.21 22.84
CA GLN A 8 -0.17 -57.49 24.03
C GLN A 8 1.02 -57.45 25.03
N GLY A 9 1.15 -56.70 26.13
CA GLY A 9 0.26 -56.00 27.04
C GLY A 9 1.03 -55.81 28.37
N GLY A 10 0.73 -54.76 29.15
CA GLY A 10 1.35 -54.53 30.47
C GLY A 10 1.16 -53.11 31.00
N GLU A 11 0.16 -52.93 31.85
CA GLU A 11 -0.18 -51.72 32.61
C GLU A 11 0.88 -51.37 33.69
N ALA A 12 1.09 -50.07 33.93
CA ALA A 12 1.34 -49.52 35.27
C ALA A 12 1.07 -47.99 35.32
N VAL A 13 0.10 -47.60 36.15
CA VAL A 13 -0.19 -46.24 36.66
C VAL A 13 0.41 -46.15 38.07
N PRO A 14 1.06 -45.03 38.49
CA PRO A 14 0.43 -44.00 39.36
C PRO A 14 1.07 -42.59 39.15
N ALA A 15 0.68 -41.46 39.72
CA ALA A 15 -0.43 -41.00 40.57
C ALA A 15 -0.49 -39.46 40.44
N CYS A 16 -1.65 -38.92 40.78
CA CYS A 16 -1.96 -37.50 40.89
C CYS A 16 -1.20 -36.84 42.06
N GLY A 17 -0.73 -35.60 41.87
CA GLY A 17 -0.15 -34.77 42.93
C GLY A 17 -0.45 -33.30 42.68
N THR A 18 -1.42 -32.75 43.42
CA THR A 18 -1.73 -31.33 43.53
C THR A 18 -0.73 -30.65 44.47
N VAL A 19 -0.16 -29.51 44.06
CA VAL A 19 0.50 -28.56 44.97
C VAL A 19 0.07 -27.15 44.63
N THR A 20 -0.38 -26.46 45.68
CA THR A 20 -0.92 -25.11 45.77
C THR A 20 0.16 -24.03 45.75
N VAL A 21 -0.21 -22.84 45.25
CA VAL A 21 0.59 -21.61 45.20
C VAL A 21 0.44 -20.79 46.49
N PRO A 22 1.50 -20.11 46.98
CA PRO A 22 1.37 -18.89 47.79
C PRO A 22 2.05 -17.65 47.14
N PRO A 23 1.74 -16.42 47.61
CA PRO A 23 1.78 -15.20 46.78
C PRO A 23 3.07 -14.36 46.89
N ALA A 24 3.08 -13.32 46.05
CA ALA A 24 4.13 -12.35 45.71
C ALA A 24 4.90 -11.67 46.86
N GLN A 25 6.17 -11.33 46.58
CA GLN A 25 6.83 -10.12 47.09
C GLN A 25 8.02 -9.68 46.21
N ALA A 26 8.22 -8.37 46.17
CA ALA A 26 9.09 -7.61 45.28
C ALA A 26 10.54 -7.47 45.79
N ALA A 27 11.47 -7.25 44.85
CA ALA A 27 12.77 -6.54 44.93
C ALA A 27 13.62 -7.11 43.77
N GLY A 28 14.27 -6.34 42.92
CA GLY A 28 15.30 -5.35 43.23
C GLY A 28 16.50 -5.70 42.34
N ALA A 29 17.16 -4.68 41.80
CA ALA A 29 18.21 -4.76 40.78
C ALA A 29 19.47 -5.54 41.18
N GLU A 30 20.18 -6.09 40.19
CA GLU A 30 21.65 -6.14 39.97
C GLU A 30 21.96 -7.19 38.88
N ALA A 31 22.35 -6.83 37.65
CA ALA A 31 23.68 -6.41 37.19
C ALA A 31 24.69 -7.56 36.90
N GLN A 32 24.83 -7.85 35.59
CA GLN A 32 26.07 -8.00 34.80
C GLN A 32 26.92 -9.29 34.76
N GLN A 33 27.40 -9.52 33.51
CA GLN A 33 28.49 -10.37 32.97
C GLN A 33 28.15 -11.86 32.75
N ALA A 34 28.40 -12.52 31.61
CA ALA A 34 29.20 -12.30 30.38
C ALA A 34 28.53 -13.13 29.24
N ALA A 35 28.73 -12.94 27.93
CA ALA A 35 29.98 -12.96 27.17
C ALA A 35 29.79 -12.34 25.77
N GLU A 36 30.83 -11.66 25.30
CA GLU A 36 30.94 -10.96 24.02
C GLU A 36 31.36 -11.91 22.87
N MET A 37 30.77 -11.71 21.69
CA MET A 37 31.30 -12.14 20.38
C MET A 37 31.29 -10.89 19.47
N PRO A 38 32.37 -10.59 18.73
CA PRO A 38 32.51 -9.29 18.06
C PRO A 38 31.84 -9.29 16.68
N GLY A 39 31.17 -8.18 16.33
CA GLY A 39 30.85 -7.85 14.95
C GLY A 39 29.36 -7.88 14.57
N SER A 40 28.50 -7.15 15.28
CA SER A 40 27.25 -6.63 14.68
C SER A 40 26.78 -5.41 15.46
N SER A 41 27.02 -4.22 14.92
CA SER A 41 26.51 -2.98 15.49
C SER A 41 24.99 -2.94 15.30
N ARG A 42 24.24 -3.51 16.25
CA ARG A 42 22.79 -3.31 16.36
C ARG A 42 22.52 -1.84 16.71
N HIS A 43 22.41 -1.00 15.71
CA HIS A 43 21.75 0.30 15.86
C HIS A 43 20.25 0.03 16.03
N LEU A 44 19.80 -0.12 17.28
CA LEU A 44 18.39 0.07 17.62
C LEU A 44 18.08 1.55 17.32
N MET A 45 17.42 1.82 16.20
CA MET A 45 16.88 3.16 15.95
C MET A 45 15.74 3.39 16.95
N CYS A 46 15.90 4.37 17.84
CA CYS A 46 14.83 4.83 18.72
C CYS A 46 13.87 5.71 17.91
N PHE A 47 12.68 5.18 17.60
CA PHE A 47 11.61 5.88 16.86
C PHE A 47 10.59 6.60 17.77
N ASN A 48 10.89 6.78 19.07
CA ASN A 48 9.92 7.15 20.11
C ASN A 48 9.40 8.60 20.12
N SER A 49 9.49 9.36 19.03
CA SER A 49 8.99 10.74 19.03
C SER A 49 8.59 11.24 17.65
N TRP A 50 7.60 10.58 17.02
CA TRP A 50 6.93 11.11 15.84
C TRP A 50 5.48 11.43 16.23
N PRO A 51 5.00 12.68 16.06
CA PRO A 51 3.63 13.01 16.41
C PRO A 51 2.68 12.24 15.47
N SER A 52 1.77 11.46 16.07
CA SER A 52 0.58 10.94 15.41
C SER A 52 -0.26 12.10 14.89
N GLN A 53 -0.81 12.02 13.68
CA GLN A 53 -1.66 13.10 13.17
C GLN A 53 -2.92 13.31 14.01
N PRO A 54 -3.43 14.55 14.10
CA PRO A 54 -4.72 14.80 14.71
C PRO A 54 -5.84 14.37 13.75
N ARG A 55 -6.92 13.81 14.31
CA ARG A 55 -8.10 13.23 13.63
C ARG A 55 -8.89 14.16 12.68
N TRP A 56 -8.42 15.38 12.39
CA TRP A 56 -9.17 16.38 11.61
C TRP A 56 -9.15 16.14 10.09
N GLU A 57 -8.20 15.37 9.54
CA GLU A 57 -8.12 15.13 8.09
C GLU A 57 -9.33 14.37 7.56
N ALA A 58 -9.84 13.41 8.35
CA ALA A 58 -11.11 12.75 8.07
C ALA A 58 -12.25 13.77 8.07
N ALA A 59 -12.25 14.73 9.01
CA ALA A 59 -13.26 15.77 9.08
C ALA A 59 -13.23 16.71 7.87
N VAL A 60 -12.06 17.04 7.31
CA VAL A 60 -11.95 17.91 6.12
C VAL A 60 -12.45 17.23 4.84
N ILE A 61 -12.13 15.95 4.65
CA ILE A 61 -12.65 15.16 3.52
C ILE A 61 -14.17 14.96 3.68
N ILE A 62 -14.64 14.65 4.89
CA ILE A 62 -16.06 14.44 5.18
C ILE A 62 -16.88 15.75 5.11
N SER A 63 -16.35 16.88 5.59
CA SER A 63 -17.07 18.17 5.61
C SER A 63 -17.31 18.69 4.20
N THR A 64 -16.32 18.56 3.31
CA THR A 64 -16.47 18.95 1.90
C THR A 64 -17.50 18.11 1.15
N PHE A 65 -17.74 16.86 1.59
CA PHE A 65 -18.77 16.01 1.03
C PHE A 65 -20.18 16.46 1.45
N HIS A 66 -20.38 16.84 2.71
CA HIS A 66 -21.68 17.32 3.19
C HIS A 66 -22.13 18.58 2.43
N GLU A 67 -21.23 19.52 2.21
CA GLU A 67 -21.50 20.74 1.44
C GLU A 67 -21.84 20.43 -0.03
N ASN A 68 -21.11 19.53 -0.69
CA ASN A 68 -21.38 19.12 -2.07
C ASN A 68 -22.69 18.33 -2.23
N THR A 69 -23.04 17.52 -1.23
CA THR A 69 -24.29 16.73 -1.22
C THR A 69 -25.51 17.62 -1.02
N GLU A 70 -25.40 18.66 -0.19
CA GLU A 70 -26.46 19.66 -0.03
C GLU A 70 -26.62 20.54 -1.27
N ALA A 71 -25.51 20.96 -1.90
CA ALA A 71 -25.54 21.72 -3.15
C ALA A 71 -26.20 20.92 -4.30
N GLN A 72 -25.96 19.61 -4.39
CA GLN A 72 -26.63 18.74 -5.38
C GLN A 72 -28.13 18.53 -5.11
N ARG A 73 -28.57 18.52 -3.85
CA ARG A 73 -30.00 18.45 -3.50
C ARG A 73 -30.75 19.75 -3.81
N LEU A 74 -30.11 20.90 -3.58
CA LEU A 74 -30.72 22.22 -3.83
C LEU A 74 -30.85 22.54 -5.33
N GLY A 75 -30.05 21.91 -6.19
CA GLY A 75 -30.14 22.05 -7.66
C GLY A 75 -31.30 21.29 -8.34
N GLN A 76 -32.10 20.51 -7.60
CA GLN A 76 -33.15 19.65 -8.16
C GLN A 76 -34.59 20.12 -7.90
N SER A 77 -34.81 21.30 -7.31
CA SER A 77 -36.16 21.80 -7.05
C SER A 77 -36.59 22.89 -8.04
N CYS A 78 -37.46 22.54 -9.01
CA CYS A 78 -38.48 23.44 -9.58
C CYS A 78 -39.63 22.63 -10.22
N PRO A 79 -40.90 23.13 -10.19
CA PRO A 79 -42.10 22.32 -10.42
C PRO A 79 -42.69 22.48 -11.82
N GLY A 80 -43.38 21.44 -12.32
CA GLY A 80 -44.16 21.53 -13.56
C GLY A 80 -44.78 20.21 -13.99
N SER A 81 -46.10 20.12 -13.86
CA SER A 81 -46.97 19.03 -14.31
C SER A 81 -46.94 18.83 -15.83
N HIS A 82 -46.94 17.58 -16.31
CA HIS A 82 -47.87 17.06 -17.33
C HIS A 82 -47.72 15.54 -17.47
N SER A 83 -48.85 14.84 -17.47
CA SER A 83 -49.00 13.39 -17.56
C SER A 83 -48.84 12.89 -18.99
N VAL A 84 -47.84 12.03 -19.24
CA VAL A 84 -47.81 11.14 -20.40
C VAL A 84 -47.32 9.76 -19.95
N SER A 85 -48.15 8.75 -20.20
CA SER A 85 -47.93 7.34 -19.92
C SER A 85 -46.72 6.82 -20.68
N THR A 86 -45.71 6.30 -19.98
CA THR A 86 -44.54 5.63 -20.55
C THR A 86 -44.46 4.18 -20.08
N PRO A 87 -43.89 3.27 -20.90
CA PRO A 87 -43.86 1.85 -20.63
C PRO A 87 -42.86 1.53 -19.53
N THR A 88 -43.13 0.45 -18.79
CA THR A 88 -42.36 -0.09 -17.67
C THR A 88 -40.87 -0.18 -17.97
N ALA A 89 -40.13 0.83 -17.49
CA ALA A 89 -38.68 0.79 -17.43
C ALA A 89 -38.24 -0.25 -16.40
N SER A 90 -37.31 -1.12 -16.81
CA SER A 90 -36.51 -1.93 -15.88
C SER A 90 -35.87 -1.00 -14.84
N PRO A 91 -35.67 -1.42 -13.57
CA PRO A 91 -35.06 -0.56 -12.58
C PRO A 91 -33.64 -0.23 -13.07
N ALA A 92 -33.44 1.02 -13.51
CA ALA A 92 -32.11 1.53 -13.78
C ALA A 92 -31.26 1.23 -12.55
N ALA A 93 -30.17 0.51 -12.74
CA ALA A 93 -29.20 0.27 -11.68
C ALA A 93 -28.85 1.64 -11.10
N ARG A 94 -29.23 1.88 -9.84
CA ARG A 94 -28.79 3.08 -9.13
C ARG A 94 -27.27 3.11 -9.26
N PRO A 95 -26.66 4.28 -9.56
CA PRO A 95 -25.21 4.39 -9.54
C PRO A 95 -24.73 3.82 -8.21
N THR A 96 -23.86 2.81 -8.26
CA THR A 96 -23.22 2.28 -7.06
C THR A 96 -22.44 3.45 -6.46
N GLU A 97 -22.99 4.05 -5.40
CA GLU A 97 -22.35 5.15 -4.70
C GLU A 97 -21.03 4.60 -4.16
N LEU A 98 -19.91 5.13 -4.65
CA LEU A 98 -18.59 4.72 -4.21
C LEU A 98 -18.50 4.99 -2.71
N LEU A 99 -18.14 3.95 -1.94
CA LEU A 99 -17.82 4.09 -0.52
C LEU A 99 -16.78 5.22 -0.38
N THR A 100 -17.10 6.23 0.42
CA THR A 100 -16.21 7.37 0.71
C THR A 100 -15.47 7.20 2.03
N LEU A 101 -15.90 6.25 2.87
CA LEU A 101 -15.30 5.96 4.16
C LEU A 101 -15.24 4.44 4.39
N THR A 102 -14.14 3.98 4.95
CA THR A 102 -13.98 2.59 5.37
C THR A 102 -14.67 2.32 6.72
N PRO A 103 -14.95 1.04 7.08
CA PRO A 103 -15.49 0.69 8.39
C PRO A 103 -14.61 1.11 9.59
N TRP A 104 -13.32 1.35 9.39
CA TRP A 104 -12.39 1.86 10.41
C TRP A 104 -12.14 3.37 10.33
N LEU A 105 -13.02 4.10 9.63
CA LEU A 105 -13.03 5.56 9.53
C LEU A 105 -11.86 6.19 8.76
N ALA A 106 -11.12 5.40 7.96
CA ALA A 106 -10.21 5.97 6.96
C ALA A 106 -10.99 6.45 5.72
N PRO A 107 -10.69 7.64 5.16
CA PRO A 107 -11.29 8.11 3.92
C PRO A 107 -10.88 7.26 2.72
N ILE A 108 -11.81 7.10 1.79
CA ILE A 108 -11.56 6.56 0.44
C ILE A 108 -11.52 7.76 -0.50
N VAL A 109 -10.33 8.13 -0.93
CA VAL A 109 -10.06 9.33 -1.74
C VAL A 109 -10.46 9.06 -3.18
N SER A 110 -11.41 9.85 -3.66
CA SER A 110 -11.89 9.86 -5.05
C SER A 110 -12.20 11.29 -5.49
N GLU A 111 -12.28 11.53 -6.79
CA GLU A 111 -12.63 12.82 -7.37
C GLU A 111 -13.98 13.35 -6.85
N GLY A 112 -13.97 14.59 -6.35
CA GLY A 112 -15.09 15.24 -5.68
C GLY A 112 -15.29 14.89 -4.20
N THR A 113 -14.42 14.08 -3.58
CA THR A 113 -14.48 13.79 -2.13
C THR A 113 -13.61 14.71 -1.27
N PHE A 114 -12.84 15.61 -1.87
CA PHE A 114 -11.92 16.50 -1.18
C PHE A 114 -11.89 17.89 -1.84
N ASN A 115 -11.50 18.91 -1.07
CA ASN A 115 -11.21 20.25 -1.59
C ASN A 115 -9.69 20.44 -1.74
N ALA A 116 -9.21 20.44 -2.98
CA ALA A 116 -7.79 20.56 -3.30
C ALA A 116 -7.18 21.87 -2.82
N GLU A 117 -7.90 22.99 -2.94
CA GLU A 117 -7.42 24.31 -2.52
C GLU A 117 -7.26 24.36 -1.00
N LEU A 118 -8.24 23.89 -0.24
CA LEU A 118 -8.16 23.85 1.23
C LEU A 118 -6.99 22.99 1.69
N LEU A 119 -6.82 21.79 1.11
CA LEU A 119 -5.69 20.93 1.43
C LEU A 119 -4.36 21.62 1.08
N GLN A 120 -4.27 22.29 -0.06
CA GLN A 120 -3.09 23.06 -0.42
C GLN A 120 -2.78 24.14 0.63
N HIS A 121 -3.77 24.90 1.10
CA HIS A 121 -3.57 25.92 2.15
C HIS A 121 -3.10 25.32 3.48
N ILE A 122 -3.53 24.09 3.80
CA ILE A 122 -3.13 23.42 5.04
C ILE A 122 -1.71 22.84 4.94
N TYR A 123 -1.38 22.18 3.83
CA TYR A 123 -0.11 21.44 3.70
C TYR A 123 1.05 22.28 3.18
N GLN A 124 0.81 23.33 2.40
CA GLN A 124 1.89 24.19 1.87
C GLN A 124 2.76 24.82 2.98
N PRO A 125 2.19 25.39 4.07
CA PRO A 125 2.98 25.95 5.17
C PRO A 125 3.86 24.93 5.91
N LEU A 126 3.54 23.64 5.80
CA LEU A 126 4.31 22.57 6.45
C LEU A 126 5.64 22.28 5.74
N ASN A 127 5.85 22.81 4.53
CA ASN A 127 7.08 22.67 3.75
C ASN A 127 7.54 21.21 3.61
N LEU A 128 6.58 20.30 3.39
CA LEU A 128 6.83 18.86 3.32
C LEU A 128 7.69 18.50 2.10
N THR A 129 8.54 17.50 2.28
CA THR A 129 9.25 16.83 1.19
C THR A 129 8.70 15.43 0.99
N ILE A 130 8.24 15.13 -0.23
CA ILE A 130 7.60 13.87 -0.58
C ILE A 130 8.57 13.03 -1.43
N GLY A 131 8.81 11.80 -1.00
CA GLY A 131 9.57 10.81 -1.76
C GLY A 131 8.68 10.01 -2.71
N LEU A 132 9.21 9.68 -3.88
CA LEU A 132 8.58 8.76 -4.83
C LEU A 132 9.59 7.71 -5.26
N THR A 133 9.39 6.46 -4.85
CA THR A 133 10.26 5.33 -5.21
C THR A 133 9.69 4.55 -6.37
N VAL A 134 10.57 4.15 -7.27
CA VAL A 134 10.23 3.35 -8.46
C VAL A 134 11.36 2.39 -8.80
N PHE A 135 11.02 1.20 -9.31
CA PHE A 135 11.99 0.18 -9.72
C PHE A 135 12.03 0.07 -11.24
N ALA A 136 13.21 0.29 -11.82
CA ALA A 136 13.48 0.23 -13.25
C ALA A 136 14.62 -0.74 -13.52
N VAL A 137 14.30 -2.03 -13.61
CA VAL A 137 15.28 -3.11 -13.77
C VAL A 137 15.20 -3.74 -15.16
N GLY A 138 16.33 -3.94 -15.81
CA GLY A 138 16.40 -4.47 -17.16
C GLY A 138 15.60 -3.61 -18.16
N LYS A 139 14.67 -4.21 -18.90
CA LYS A 139 13.87 -3.53 -19.92
C LYS A 139 12.90 -2.49 -19.35
N TYR A 140 12.66 -2.48 -18.04
CA TYR A 140 11.77 -1.50 -17.41
C TYR A 140 12.36 -0.08 -17.36
N THR A 141 13.66 0.09 -17.65
CA THR A 141 14.29 1.42 -17.79
C THR A 141 13.64 2.25 -18.91
N HIS A 142 13.06 1.61 -19.93
CA HIS A 142 12.34 2.29 -21.01
C HIS A 142 11.13 3.11 -20.54
N PHE A 143 10.54 2.79 -19.39
CA PHE A 143 9.38 3.53 -18.87
C PHE A 143 9.76 4.77 -18.07
N VAL A 144 11.01 4.88 -17.61
CA VAL A 144 11.43 5.91 -16.65
C VAL A 144 11.22 7.32 -17.19
N GLN A 145 11.46 7.53 -18.50
CA GLN A 145 11.27 8.85 -19.11
C GLN A 145 9.82 9.31 -19.00
N HIS A 146 8.87 8.51 -19.51
CA HIS A 146 7.44 8.83 -19.46
C HIS A 146 6.93 8.95 -18.01
N PHE A 147 7.41 8.09 -17.12
CA PHE A 147 7.09 8.16 -15.71
C PHE A 147 7.53 9.50 -15.08
N LEU A 148 8.79 9.90 -15.24
CA LEU A 148 9.32 11.14 -14.65
C LEU A 148 8.70 12.39 -15.28
N GLU A 149 8.56 12.43 -16.61
CA GLU A 149 7.94 13.56 -17.33
C GLU A 149 6.50 13.77 -16.87
N SER A 150 5.71 12.69 -16.73
CA SER A 150 4.35 12.81 -16.22
C SER A 150 4.29 13.16 -14.73
N ALA A 151 5.21 12.65 -13.91
CA ALA A 151 5.30 13.00 -12.51
C ALA A 151 5.63 14.49 -12.29
N GLU A 152 6.50 15.09 -13.12
CA GLU A 152 6.78 16.53 -13.07
C GLU A 152 5.52 17.39 -13.35
N LEU A 153 4.63 16.91 -14.21
CA LEU A 153 3.40 17.63 -14.53
C LEU A 153 2.35 17.51 -13.41
N PHE A 154 2.23 16.35 -12.78
CA PHE A 154 1.05 16.02 -11.98
C PHE A 154 1.32 15.65 -10.53
N PHE A 155 2.49 15.08 -10.20
CA PHE A 155 2.77 14.55 -8.87
C PHE A 155 3.25 15.65 -7.93
N MET A 156 2.45 15.92 -6.90
CA MET A 156 2.77 16.84 -5.81
C MET A 156 3.29 18.18 -6.34
N HIS A 157 2.57 18.74 -7.32
CA HIS A 157 2.95 20.01 -7.93
C HIS A 157 2.98 21.12 -6.89
N GLY A 158 4.03 21.94 -6.89
CA GLY A 158 4.26 22.96 -5.87
C GLY A 158 4.80 22.45 -4.53
N TYR A 159 5.14 21.16 -4.41
CA TYR A 159 5.83 20.60 -3.25
C TYR A 159 7.26 20.18 -3.58
N ARG A 160 8.07 20.02 -2.53
CA ARG A 160 9.42 19.45 -2.65
C ARG A 160 9.31 17.95 -2.89
N VAL A 161 10.02 17.44 -3.89
CA VAL A 161 9.95 16.01 -4.27
C VAL A 161 11.33 15.41 -4.41
N CYS A 162 11.51 14.22 -3.85
CA CYS A 162 12.68 13.38 -4.08
C CYS A 162 12.28 12.11 -4.83
N TYR A 163 12.69 11.99 -6.09
CA TYR A 163 12.55 10.75 -6.84
C TYR A 163 13.67 9.78 -6.49
N TYR A 164 13.32 8.51 -6.31
CA TYR A 164 14.26 7.43 -6.04
C TYR A 164 14.08 6.34 -7.08
N VAL A 165 14.93 6.33 -8.09
CA VAL A 165 14.92 5.33 -9.17
C VAL A 165 15.92 4.23 -8.82
N PHE A 166 15.40 3.07 -8.42
CA PHE A 166 16.20 1.86 -8.18
C PHE A 166 16.42 1.13 -9.49
N THR A 167 17.67 0.87 -9.87
CA THR A 167 18.00 0.27 -11.17
C THR A 167 19.27 -0.57 -11.13
N ASP A 168 19.34 -1.60 -11.99
CA ASP A 168 20.57 -2.36 -12.27
C ASP A 168 21.49 -1.68 -13.29
N ASP A 169 20.97 -0.69 -14.03
CA ASP A 169 21.73 0.07 -15.02
C ASP A 169 21.52 1.58 -14.83
N PRO A 170 22.35 2.24 -13.99
CA PRO A 170 22.30 3.68 -13.79
C PRO A 170 22.49 4.50 -15.07
N THR A 171 23.17 3.95 -16.08
CA THR A 171 23.45 4.66 -17.34
C THR A 171 22.24 4.70 -18.28
N ALA A 172 21.30 3.77 -18.09
CA ALA A 172 20.03 3.74 -18.83
C ALA A 172 18.98 4.71 -18.29
N ILE A 173 19.24 5.39 -17.17
CA ILE A 173 18.28 6.34 -16.58
C ILE A 173 18.35 7.69 -17.32
N PRO A 174 17.24 8.14 -17.93
CA PRO A 174 17.22 9.38 -18.71
C PRO A 174 17.42 10.60 -17.80
N GLN A 175 18.03 11.64 -18.37
CA GLN A 175 18.07 12.96 -17.75
C GLN A 175 16.77 13.70 -18.07
N VAL A 176 15.92 13.91 -17.07
CA VAL A 176 14.66 14.65 -17.21
C VAL A 176 14.80 15.99 -16.46
N PRO A 177 14.46 17.13 -17.09
CA PRO A 177 14.44 18.42 -16.39
C PRO A 177 13.49 18.38 -15.19
N LEU A 178 13.97 18.78 -14.02
CA LEU A 178 13.16 18.81 -12.80
C LEU A 178 12.83 20.25 -12.39
N GLY A 179 11.61 20.46 -11.92
CA GLY A 179 11.15 21.71 -11.38
C GLY A 179 11.84 22.11 -10.07
N PRO A 180 11.66 23.35 -9.61
CA PRO A 180 12.27 23.86 -8.39
C PRO A 180 11.95 23.00 -7.16
N GLY A 181 12.96 22.73 -6.32
CA GLY A 181 12.78 21.94 -5.10
C GLY A 181 12.61 20.44 -5.33
N ARG A 182 12.84 19.97 -6.56
CA ARG A 182 12.72 18.56 -6.96
C ARG A 182 14.09 17.98 -7.32
N ARG A 183 14.32 16.73 -6.96
CA ARG A 183 15.62 16.06 -7.15
C ARG A 183 15.44 14.59 -7.50
N LEU A 184 16.35 14.08 -8.33
CA LEU A 184 16.40 12.68 -8.74
C LEU A 184 17.61 11.99 -8.08
N GLY A 185 17.34 10.93 -7.32
CA GLY A 185 18.32 9.98 -6.84
C GLY A 185 18.27 8.71 -7.67
N ILE A 186 19.40 8.34 -8.28
CA ILE A 186 19.58 7.06 -8.96
C ILE A 186 20.27 6.12 -7.97
N ILE A 187 19.63 4.99 -7.66
CA ILE A 187 20.09 4.03 -6.65
C ILE A 187 20.44 2.71 -7.34
N PRO A 188 21.74 2.41 -7.49
CA PRO A 188 22.17 1.13 -8.05
C PRO A 188 21.71 -0.03 -7.17
N ILE A 189 21.14 -1.05 -7.79
CA ILE A 189 20.76 -2.32 -7.16
C ILE A 189 21.33 -3.50 -7.95
N GLN A 190 21.46 -4.64 -7.30
CA GLN A 190 21.95 -5.85 -7.95
C GLN A 190 20.85 -6.46 -8.83
N ARG A 191 21.19 -6.79 -10.08
CA ARG A 191 20.31 -7.57 -10.96
C ARG A 191 20.24 -9.02 -10.49
N HIS A 192 19.02 -9.55 -10.39
CA HIS A 192 18.77 -10.98 -10.18
C HIS A 192 18.22 -11.61 -11.47
N SER A 193 18.51 -12.89 -11.69
CA SER A 193 18.17 -13.58 -12.94
C SER A 193 16.69 -13.94 -13.08
N ARG A 194 15.92 -13.94 -11.98
CA ARG A 194 14.49 -14.28 -11.97
C ARG A 194 13.65 -13.06 -11.60
N TRP A 195 12.65 -12.72 -12.41
CA TRP A 195 11.81 -11.54 -12.19
C TRP A 195 11.01 -11.63 -10.88
N GLU A 196 10.67 -12.83 -10.42
CA GLU A 196 10.00 -13.08 -9.14
C GLU A 196 10.88 -12.65 -7.95
N GLU A 197 12.20 -12.81 -8.07
CA GLU A 197 13.14 -12.35 -7.03
C GLU A 197 13.29 -10.82 -7.02
N ILE A 198 13.14 -10.17 -8.17
CA ILE A 198 13.15 -8.70 -8.26
C ILE A 198 11.90 -8.14 -7.55
N SER A 199 10.72 -8.73 -7.83
CA SER A 199 9.45 -8.27 -7.26
C SER A 199 9.38 -8.45 -5.74
N THR A 200 9.83 -9.60 -5.24
CA THR A 200 9.83 -9.94 -3.81
C THR A 200 10.88 -9.17 -3.00
N ARG A 201 11.94 -8.65 -3.63
CA ARG A 201 12.97 -7.82 -2.97
C ARG A 201 12.63 -6.33 -2.92
N ARG A 202 11.59 -5.86 -3.61
CA ARG A 202 11.20 -4.43 -3.55
C ARG A 202 11.00 -3.96 -2.11
N MET A 203 10.30 -4.76 -1.31
CA MET A 203 10.07 -4.51 0.11
C MET A 203 11.38 -4.41 0.92
N GLU A 204 12.34 -5.29 0.66
CA GLU A 204 13.67 -5.27 1.27
C GLU A 204 14.40 -3.96 0.93
N ILE A 205 14.54 -3.68 -0.37
CA ILE A 205 15.32 -2.57 -0.90
C ILE A 205 14.74 -1.23 -0.43
N ILE A 206 13.42 -1.07 -0.45
CA ILE A 206 12.75 0.13 0.08
C ILE A 206 13.07 0.30 1.57
N SER A 207 12.88 -0.74 2.39
CA SER A 207 13.13 -0.66 3.84
C SER A 207 14.59 -0.30 4.15
N GLN A 208 15.55 -0.89 3.42
CA GLN A 208 16.98 -0.60 3.56
C GLN A 208 17.30 0.83 3.13
N HIS A 209 16.73 1.31 2.03
CA HIS A 209 16.94 2.67 1.55
C HIS A 209 16.40 3.71 2.53
N ILE A 210 15.21 3.46 3.12
CA ILE A 210 14.65 4.32 4.16
C ILE A 210 15.59 4.39 5.36
N ALA A 211 16.00 3.23 5.88
CA ALA A 211 16.89 3.15 7.04
C ALA A 211 18.24 3.85 6.79
N LYS A 212 18.81 3.71 5.58
CA LYS A 212 20.10 4.32 5.25
C LYS A 212 19.99 5.83 4.99
N ARG A 213 18.91 6.27 4.32
CA ARG A 213 18.88 7.58 3.68
C ARG A 213 17.52 8.28 3.75
N ALA A 214 16.45 7.69 3.22
CA ALA A 214 15.22 8.45 2.95
C ALA A 214 14.55 9.02 4.22
N HIS A 215 14.72 8.40 5.40
CA HIS A 215 14.17 8.92 6.66
C HIS A 215 14.68 10.33 7.05
N ARG A 216 15.78 10.79 6.45
CA ARG A 216 16.35 12.14 6.66
C ARG A 216 16.02 13.11 5.53
N GLU A 217 15.42 12.62 4.46
CA GLU A 217 15.23 13.38 3.23
C GLU A 217 13.77 13.72 2.95
N VAL A 218 12.83 12.88 3.42
CA VAL A 218 11.41 12.99 3.09
C VAL A 218 10.53 12.73 4.31
N ASP A 219 9.38 13.39 4.36
CA ASP A 219 8.34 13.22 5.38
C ASP A 219 7.40 12.06 5.04
N TYR A 220 7.06 11.96 3.75
CA TYR A 220 6.19 10.93 3.18
C TYR A 220 6.89 10.23 2.04
N LEU A 221 6.51 8.97 1.79
CA LEU A 221 7.06 8.15 0.72
C LEU A 221 5.92 7.42 0.01
N PHE A 222 5.83 7.59 -1.32
CA PHE A 222 5.03 6.74 -2.18
C PHE A 222 5.92 5.75 -2.91
N CYS A 223 5.45 4.52 -3.01
CA CYS A 223 6.07 3.43 -3.74
C CYS A 223 5.14 3.03 -4.88
N VAL A 224 5.61 3.21 -6.12
CA VAL A 224 4.80 2.98 -7.32
C VAL A 224 5.55 2.18 -8.38
N ASP A 225 4.80 1.53 -9.26
CA ASP A 225 5.36 0.83 -10.41
C ASP A 225 5.78 1.81 -11.52
N VAL A 226 6.87 1.46 -12.23
CA VAL A 226 7.47 2.33 -13.27
C VAL A 226 6.72 2.30 -14.59
N ASP A 227 6.00 1.22 -14.86
CA ASP A 227 5.29 0.97 -16.13
C ASP A 227 3.89 1.61 -16.15
N MET A 228 3.83 2.80 -15.55
CA MET A 228 2.65 3.60 -15.27
C MET A 228 2.96 5.08 -15.55
N VAL A 229 1.92 5.88 -15.82
CA VAL A 229 2.05 7.32 -16.06
C VAL A 229 1.01 8.10 -15.26
N PHE A 230 1.42 9.29 -14.79
CA PHE A 230 0.48 10.24 -14.20
C PHE A 230 -0.31 10.94 -15.32
N ARG A 231 -1.63 10.96 -15.19
CA ARG A 231 -2.56 11.49 -16.20
C ARG A 231 -3.20 12.79 -15.75
N ASN A 232 -3.34 12.98 -14.44
CA ASN A 232 -4.03 14.09 -13.80
C ASN A 232 -3.41 14.37 -12.42
N PRO A 233 -3.69 15.53 -11.80
CA PRO A 233 -3.06 15.93 -10.55
C PRO A 233 -3.13 14.84 -9.47
N TRP A 234 -2.01 14.63 -8.80
CA TRP A 234 -1.88 13.73 -7.64
C TRP A 234 -1.28 14.55 -6.51
N GLY A 235 -2.05 14.85 -5.47
CA GLY A 235 -1.69 15.88 -4.52
C GLY A 235 -1.74 15.47 -3.05
N PRO A 236 -1.74 16.47 -2.14
CA PRO A 236 -1.73 16.27 -0.70
C PRO A 236 -2.96 15.51 -0.19
N GLU A 237 -4.05 15.44 -0.95
CA GLU A 237 -5.22 14.62 -0.62
C GLU A 237 -4.85 13.15 -0.41
N THR A 238 -3.74 12.69 -0.99
CA THR A 238 -3.26 11.31 -0.88
C THR A 238 -2.38 11.05 0.34
N LEU A 239 -1.90 12.09 1.05
CA LEU A 239 -0.97 11.94 2.17
C LEU A 239 -1.65 11.33 3.40
N GLY A 240 -1.05 10.34 4.04
CA GLY A 240 -1.57 9.74 5.26
C GLY A 240 -0.51 8.96 6.01
N ASP A 241 -0.82 8.51 7.22
CA ASP A 241 0.09 7.67 8.00
C ASP A 241 0.45 6.38 7.25
N LEU A 242 -0.53 5.72 6.66
CA LEU A 242 -0.35 4.57 5.76
C LEU A 242 -1.42 4.61 4.65
N VAL A 243 -1.00 4.46 3.40
CA VAL A 243 -1.81 4.68 2.21
C VAL A 243 -1.81 3.42 1.34
N ALA A 244 -2.99 3.02 0.88
CA ALA A 244 -3.17 1.86 -0.02
C ALA A 244 -4.12 2.22 -1.17
N ALA A 245 -3.87 1.73 -2.38
CA ALA A 245 -4.79 1.90 -3.51
C ALA A 245 -5.60 0.63 -3.78
N ILE A 246 -6.90 0.77 -4.02
CA ILE A 246 -7.76 -0.36 -4.39
C ILE A 246 -7.40 -0.82 -5.81
N HIS A 247 -7.21 -2.12 -5.98
CA HIS A 247 -6.82 -2.69 -7.26
C HIS A 247 -7.97 -2.57 -8.30
N PRO A 248 -7.69 -2.12 -9.53
CA PRO A 248 -8.71 -1.87 -10.56
C PRO A 248 -9.35 -3.15 -11.10
N GLY A 249 -8.79 -4.32 -10.81
CA GLY A 249 -9.39 -5.62 -11.11
C GLY A 249 -10.48 -6.06 -10.14
N TYR A 250 -10.54 -5.49 -8.93
CA TYR A 250 -11.31 -6.09 -7.83
C TYR A 250 -12.20 -5.10 -7.06
N TYR A 251 -12.19 -3.80 -7.38
CA TYR A 251 -12.96 -2.79 -6.66
C TYR A 251 -14.50 -2.96 -6.72
N ALA A 252 -15.00 -3.69 -7.71
CA ALA A 252 -16.45 -3.90 -7.94
C ALA A 252 -16.90 -5.35 -7.75
N VAL A 253 -16.01 -6.25 -7.30
CA VAL A 253 -16.33 -7.67 -7.10
C VAL A 253 -16.40 -8.00 -5.61
N PRO A 254 -17.18 -9.02 -5.21
CA PRO A 254 -17.25 -9.42 -3.80
C PRO A 254 -15.93 -10.03 -3.33
N ARG A 255 -15.66 -9.95 -2.02
CA ARG A 255 -14.40 -10.38 -1.39
C ARG A 255 -13.99 -11.83 -1.68
N GLN A 256 -14.96 -12.70 -1.94
CA GLN A 256 -14.74 -14.12 -2.27
C GLN A 256 -13.99 -14.28 -3.59
N GLN A 257 -14.03 -13.28 -4.48
CA GLN A 257 -13.32 -13.26 -5.75
C GLN A 257 -11.95 -12.57 -5.64
N PHE A 258 -11.59 -12.03 -4.48
CA PHE A 258 -10.27 -11.46 -4.28
C PHE A 258 -9.23 -12.57 -4.34
N PRO A 259 -8.16 -12.40 -5.13
CA PRO A 259 -7.19 -13.44 -5.37
C PRO A 259 -6.13 -13.46 -4.26
N TYR A 260 -6.56 -13.38 -3.00
CA TYR A 260 -5.65 -13.54 -1.86
C TYR A 260 -4.97 -14.90 -1.89
N GLU A 261 -3.85 -15.02 -1.19
CA GLU A 261 -3.26 -16.32 -0.90
C GLU A 261 -4.22 -17.14 0.00
N ARG A 262 -4.63 -18.31 -0.47
CA ARG A 262 -5.60 -19.18 0.22
C ARG A 262 -4.95 -20.40 0.87
N ARG A 263 -3.66 -20.65 0.65
CA ARG A 263 -2.93 -21.74 1.30
C ARG A 263 -2.53 -21.33 2.71
N HIS A 264 -3.06 -22.01 3.72
CA HIS A 264 -2.79 -21.77 5.14
C HIS A 264 -1.31 -21.88 5.54
N VAL A 265 -0.49 -22.57 4.74
CA VAL A 265 0.96 -22.70 4.94
C VAL A 265 1.74 -21.42 4.61
N SER A 266 1.16 -20.47 3.87
CA SER A 266 1.79 -19.18 3.58
C SER A 266 1.48 -18.17 4.69
N THR A 267 2.48 -17.36 5.04
CA THR A 267 2.32 -16.19 5.89
C THR A 267 1.43 -15.10 5.27
N ALA A 268 1.16 -15.15 3.96
CA ALA A 268 0.24 -14.27 3.26
C ALA A 268 -1.22 -14.77 3.29
N PHE A 269 -1.52 -15.92 3.91
CA PHE A 269 -2.84 -16.52 3.93
C PHE A 269 -3.94 -15.55 4.38
N VAL A 270 -5.06 -15.52 3.66
CA VAL A 270 -6.29 -14.79 4.04
C VAL A 270 -7.48 -15.73 3.98
N ALA A 271 -8.20 -15.85 5.11
CA ALA A 271 -9.40 -16.67 5.20
C ALA A 271 -10.58 -16.06 4.40
N ASP A 272 -11.58 -16.86 4.04
CA ASP A 272 -12.71 -16.41 3.20
C ASP A 272 -13.55 -15.29 3.83
N GLY A 273 -13.61 -15.25 5.16
CA GLY A 273 -14.29 -14.20 5.93
C GLY A 273 -13.44 -12.94 6.19
N GLU A 274 -12.13 -12.99 5.91
CA GLU A 274 -11.20 -11.88 6.14
C GLU A 274 -11.03 -11.00 4.89
N GLY A 275 -10.49 -9.80 5.09
CA GLY A 275 -10.20 -8.83 4.03
C GLY A 275 -11.32 -7.82 3.78
N ASP A 276 -10.91 -6.57 3.56
CA ASP A 276 -11.82 -5.44 3.33
C ASP A 276 -11.84 -5.04 1.85
N PHE A 277 -10.65 -4.82 1.28
CA PHE A 277 -10.42 -4.50 -0.13
C PHE A 277 -9.22 -5.29 -0.62
N TYR A 278 -9.20 -5.62 -1.91
CA TYR A 278 -7.97 -6.08 -2.54
C TYR A 278 -7.17 -4.87 -3.03
N TYR A 279 -6.02 -4.64 -2.40
CA TYR A 279 -5.12 -3.53 -2.69
C TYR A 279 -4.10 -3.92 -3.77
N GLY A 280 -3.77 -2.98 -4.65
CA GLY A 280 -2.77 -3.20 -5.70
C GLY A 280 -1.36 -2.94 -5.19
N GLY A 281 -0.44 -3.89 -5.42
CA GLY A 281 0.97 -3.77 -5.07
C GLY A 281 1.72 -2.69 -5.84
N ALA A 282 1.11 -2.17 -6.91
CA ALA A 282 1.63 -1.10 -7.75
C ALA A 282 1.57 0.29 -7.10
N VAL A 283 0.81 0.49 -6.01
CA VAL A 283 0.71 1.77 -5.30
C VAL A 283 0.51 1.53 -3.80
N PHE A 284 1.45 2.00 -3.00
CA PHE A 284 1.27 2.19 -1.55
C PHE A 284 2.15 3.34 -1.06
N GLY A 285 1.95 3.80 0.16
CA GLY A 285 2.78 4.86 0.72
C GLY A 285 2.41 5.25 2.14
N GLY A 286 2.85 6.43 2.53
CA GLY A 286 2.49 7.05 3.81
C GLY A 286 3.67 7.78 4.44
N ARG A 287 3.62 8.00 5.76
CA ARG A 287 4.75 8.56 6.50
C ARG A 287 5.97 7.65 6.39
N VAL A 288 7.16 8.23 6.20
CA VAL A 288 8.39 7.47 5.93
C VAL A 288 8.67 6.38 6.97
N ALA A 289 8.40 6.65 8.26
CA ALA A 289 8.56 5.68 9.34
C ALA A 289 7.56 4.51 9.24
N ASN A 290 6.31 4.78 8.87
CA ASN A 290 5.30 3.74 8.71
C ASN A 290 5.56 2.90 7.45
N VAL A 291 6.03 3.51 6.37
CA VAL A 291 6.44 2.77 5.16
C VAL A 291 7.64 1.87 5.46
N TYR A 292 8.59 2.32 6.29
CA TYR A 292 9.70 1.48 6.76
C TYR A 292 9.20 0.23 7.49
N GLU A 293 8.38 0.38 8.53
CA GLU A 293 7.87 -0.77 9.27
C GLU A 293 6.95 -1.63 8.41
N PHE A 294 6.18 -1.03 7.50
CA PHE A 294 5.32 -1.76 6.58
C PHE A 294 6.13 -2.66 5.65
N THR A 295 7.08 -2.09 4.92
CA THR A 295 7.93 -2.82 3.97
C THR A 295 8.81 -3.86 4.65
N ARG A 296 9.40 -3.53 5.81
CA ARG A 296 10.19 -4.47 6.61
C ARG A 296 9.39 -5.70 7.00
N GLY A 297 8.15 -5.54 7.48
CA GLY A 297 7.35 -6.69 7.87
C GLY A 297 6.81 -7.51 6.70
N CYS A 298 6.49 -6.88 5.55
CA CYS A 298 6.23 -7.63 4.31
C CYS A 298 7.45 -8.48 3.92
N HIS A 299 8.65 -7.89 3.94
CA HIS A 299 9.88 -8.59 3.62
C HIS A 299 10.15 -9.78 4.56
N MET A 300 9.95 -9.61 5.87
CA MET A 300 10.10 -10.72 6.83
C MET A 300 9.12 -11.87 6.56
N ALA A 301 7.86 -11.56 6.19
CA ALA A 301 6.87 -12.56 5.82
C ALA A 301 7.27 -13.31 4.53
N ILE A 302 7.75 -12.58 3.51
CA ILE A 302 8.29 -13.17 2.28
C ILE A 302 9.47 -14.11 2.58
N LEU A 303 10.38 -13.73 3.47
CA LEU A 303 11.51 -14.58 3.86
C LEU A 303 11.06 -15.86 4.59
N ALA A 304 10.05 -15.77 5.45
CA ALA A 304 9.48 -16.93 6.13
C ALA A 304 8.83 -17.91 5.12
N ASP A 305 8.07 -17.38 4.16
CA ASP A 305 7.51 -18.16 3.05
C ASP A 305 8.61 -18.85 2.23
N LYS A 306 9.65 -18.10 1.87
CA LYS A 306 10.80 -18.65 1.14
C LYS A 306 11.49 -19.76 1.93
N ALA A 307 11.68 -19.60 3.24
CA ALA A 307 12.27 -20.62 4.10
C ALA A 307 11.41 -21.90 4.18
N ASN A 308 10.09 -21.76 4.04
CA ASN A 308 9.14 -22.86 3.98
C ASN A 308 8.92 -23.41 2.56
N GLY A 309 9.69 -22.95 1.57
CA GLY A 309 9.58 -23.41 0.18
C GLY A 309 8.29 -22.99 -0.52
N ILE A 310 7.60 -21.95 -0.02
CA ILE A 310 6.37 -21.42 -0.61
C ILE A 310 6.62 -20.04 -1.23
N MET A 311 5.97 -19.79 -2.36
CA MET A 311 5.84 -18.47 -2.95
C MET A 311 4.35 -18.14 -3.01
N ALA A 312 3.95 -17.01 -2.43
CA ALA A 312 2.56 -16.58 -2.41
C ALA A 312 2.02 -16.35 -3.83
N ALA A 313 0.70 -16.53 -4.01
CA ALA A 313 0.02 -16.55 -5.30
C ALA A 313 0.30 -15.31 -6.18
N TRP A 314 0.37 -14.14 -5.57
CA TRP A 314 0.73 -12.86 -6.22
C TRP A 314 1.95 -12.22 -5.55
N GLN A 315 2.96 -13.05 -5.23
CA GLN A 315 4.25 -12.62 -4.69
C GLN A 315 4.07 -11.58 -3.55
N GLU A 316 4.70 -10.41 -3.65
CA GLU A 316 4.64 -9.36 -2.62
C GLU A 316 3.25 -8.71 -2.48
N GLU A 317 2.41 -8.70 -3.52
CA GLU A 317 1.04 -8.15 -3.44
C GLU A 317 0.19 -8.97 -2.48
N SER A 318 0.40 -10.29 -2.42
CA SER A 318 -0.26 -11.17 -1.43
C SER A 318 0.15 -10.81 0.00
N HIS A 319 1.45 -10.62 0.28
CA HIS A 319 1.93 -10.23 1.61
C HIS A 319 1.50 -8.81 1.99
N LEU A 320 1.46 -7.88 1.03
CA LEU A 320 0.97 -6.52 1.20
C LEU A 320 -0.51 -6.53 1.62
N ASN A 321 -1.35 -7.31 0.94
CA ASN A 321 -2.77 -7.45 1.29
C ASN A 321 -2.96 -8.07 2.68
N ARG A 322 -2.22 -9.14 3.00
CA ARG A 322 -2.24 -9.73 4.36
C ARG A 322 -1.84 -8.70 5.43
N ARG A 323 -0.83 -7.87 5.14
CA ARG A 323 -0.35 -6.87 6.09
C ARG A 323 -1.37 -5.76 6.30
N PHE A 324 -2.05 -5.28 5.26
CA PHE A 324 -3.11 -4.27 5.40
C PHE A 324 -4.32 -4.74 6.20
N ILE A 325 -4.59 -6.05 6.24
CA ILE A 325 -5.66 -6.59 7.09
C ILE A 325 -5.37 -6.33 8.58
N SER A 326 -4.12 -6.47 9.00
CA SER A 326 -3.67 -6.27 10.39
C SER A 326 -3.20 -4.82 10.68
N HIS A 327 -2.81 -4.09 9.65
CA HIS A 327 -2.32 -2.71 9.71
C HIS A 327 -3.19 -1.86 8.78
N LYS A 328 -4.38 -1.48 9.26
CA LYS A 328 -5.37 -0.77 8.44
C LYS A 328 -4.75 0.53 7.89
N PRO A 329 -4.87 0.81 6.58
CA PRO A 329 -4.39 2.06 6.02
C PRO A 329 -5.23 3.21 6.58
N SER A 330 -4.58 4.31 6.95
CA SER A 330 -5.26 5.54 7.40
C SER A 330 -5.90 6.30 6.24
N LYS A 331 -5.56 5.93 5.00
CA LYS A 331 -6.10 6.52 3.78
C LYS A 331 -6.14 5.46 2.67
N VAL A 332 -7.29 5.32 2.01
CA VAL A 332 -7.48 4.40 0.89
C VAL A 332 -7.68 5.23 -0.36
N LEU A 333 -6.97 4.91 -1.45
CA LEU A 333 -7.14 5.56 -2.74
C LEU A 333 -8.09 4.74 -3.60
N SER A 334 -9.05 5.40 -4.25
CA SER A 334 -9.93 4.73 -5.21
C SER A 334 -9.13 4.25 -6.45
N PRO A 335 -9.73 3.42 -7.31
CA PRO A 335 -9.10 2.99 -8.57
C PRO A 335 -8.73 4.14 -9.53
N GLU A 336 -9.16 5.38 -9.27
CA GLU A 336 -8.69 6.56 -10.00
C GLU A 336 -7.18 6.78 -9.86
N TYR A 337 -6.59 6.34 -8.74
CA TYR A 337 -5.16 6.45 -8.45
C TYR A 337 -4.36 5.19 -8.85
N LEU A 338 -5.02 4.18 -9.41
CA LEU A 338 -4.39 2.98 -9.95
C LEU A 338 -5.33 2.33 -10.98
N TRP A 339 -5.10 2.61 -12.26
CA TRP A 339 -5.95 2.13 -13.35
C TRP A 339 -5.21 1.31 -14.39
N ASP A 340 -5.92 0.38 -15.03
CA ASP A 340 -5.45 -0.40 -16.18
C ASP A 340 -6.08 0.21 -17.44
N ASP A 341 -5.27 0.89 -18.25
CA ASP A 341 -5.74 1.63 -19.44
C ASP A 341 -6.32 0.73 -20.54
N ARG A 342 -6.10 -0.59 -20.45
CA ARG A 342 -6.77 -1.56 -21.34
C ARG A 342 -8.25 -1.73 -20.99
N LYS A 343 -8.69 -1.26 -19.81
CA LYS A 343 -10.08 -1.32 -19.35
C LYS A 343 -10.80 -0.03 -19.66
N ARG A 344 -12.05 -0.16 -20.08
CA ARG A 344 -12.96 0.99 -20.22
C ARG A 344 -13.20 1.63 -18.85
N GLN A 345 -12.93 2.93 -18.74
CA GLN A 345 -13.26 3.73 -17.55
C GLN A 345 -14.78 3.71 -17.34
N PRO A 346 -15.27 3.20 -16.19
CA PRO A 346 -16.68 3.26 -15.85
C PRO A 346 -17.08 4.70 -15.45
N PRO A 347 -18.35 5.10 -15.60
CA PRO A 347 -18.82 6.44 -15.21
C PRO A 347 -18.62 6.78 -13.72
N SER A 348 -18.46 5.77 -12.85
CA SER A 348 -18.22 5.97 -11.42
C SER A 348 -16.81 6.48 -11.11
N LEU A 349 -15.82 6.22 -11.97
CA LEU A 349 -14.48 6.79 -11.83
C LEU A 349 -14.45 8.05 -12.71
N LYS A 350 -14.37 9.22 -12.10
CA LYS A 350 -14.51 10.50 -12.79
C LYS A 350 -13.21 10.95 -13.42
N LEU A 351 -12.08 10.68 -12.75
CA LEU A 351 -10.78 11.17 -13.18
C LEU A 351 -9.68 10.15 -12.93
N ILE A 352 -9.12 9.55 -13.98
CA ILE A 352 -7.96 8.66 -13.87
C ILE A 352 -6.70 9.50 -13.68
N ARG A 353 -5.98 9.30 -12.58
CA ARG A 353 -4.78 10.04 -12.20
C ARG A 353 -3.50 9.29 -12.45
N PHE A 354 -3.52 7.96 -12.40
CA PHE A 354 -2.34 7.13 -12.61
C PHE A 354 -2.74 5.80 -13.26
N SER A 355 -2.15 5.49 -14.41
CA SER A 355 -2.55 4.34 -15.21
C SER A 355 -1.40 3.66 -15.94
N THR A 356 -1.60 2.39 -16.28
CA THR A 356 -0.61 1.56 -17.00
C THR A 356 -0.28 2.11 -18.38
N LEU A 357 0.97 2.00 -18.80
CA LEU A 357 1.34 2.09 -20.21
C LEU A 357 1.05 0.76 -20.93
N ASP A 358 0.70 0.85 -22.22
CA ASP A 358 0.61 -0.34 -23.08
C ASP A 358 1.97 -1.05 -23.12
N LYS A 359 1.96 -2.34 -22.73
CA LYS A 359 3.20 -3.11 -22.55
C LYS A 359 3.02 -4.57 -22.95
N ASP A 360 4.03 -5.12 -23.61
CA ASP A 360 4.18 -6.56 -23.78
C ASP A 360 4.86 -7.15 -22.56
N THR A 361 4.07 -7.81 -21.71
CA THR A 361 4.55 -8.41 -20.46
C THR A 361 5.53 -9.56 -20.69
N SER A 362 5.39 -10.30 -21.80
CA SER A 362 6.27 -11.41 -22.13
C SER A 362 7.66 -10.92 -22.53
N TRP A 363 7.71 -9.84 -23.31
CA TRP A 363 8.97 -9.19 -23.70
C TRP A 363 9.68 -8.57 -22.49
N LEU A 364 8.95 -7.90 -21.59
CA LEU A 364 9.54 -7.26 -20.40
C LEU A 364 10.17 -8.25 -19.41
N ARG A 365 9.59 -9.45 -19.28
CA ARG A 365 10.01 -10.47 -18.32
C ARG A 365 11.02 -11.49 -18.88
N SER A 366 11.42 -11.35 -20.14
CA SER A 366 12.39 -12.24 -20.82
C SER A 366 13.84 -11.80 -20.70
#